data_AF-A0A4C1SGF1-F1
#
_entry.id   AF-A0A4C1SGF1-F1
#
_cell.length_a   1.000
_cell.length_b   1.000
_cell.length_c   1.000
_cell.angle_alpha   90.00
_cell.angle_beta   90.00
_cell.angle_gamma   90.00
#
_symmetry.space_group_name_H-M   'P 1'
#
loop_
_entity.id
_entity.type
_entity.pdbx_description
1 polymer ?
#
loop_
_entity_poly.entity_id
_entity_poly.type
_entity_poly.pdbx_seq_one_letter_code
_entity_poly.pdbx_strand_id
1 'polypeptide(L)'
;MLNARIPWQWSYKYLGVTLDRNLNFRDHIARVRNTALFYTARLGALLGRKSKLSRRNKRTIYIMCIRTVMTYASPVFAHAAPKLLERLQIIQNKFCRAATDAHWCVRNSISIDLELPTL
;
A
#
# COMPACT_ATOMS: atom_id res chain seq x y z
N MET A 1 -31.29 -5.71 -14.95
CA MET A 1 -30.99 -4.47 -15.69
C MET A 1 -29.72 -4.66 -16.51
N LEU A 2 -29.83 -5.35 -17.64
CA LEU A 2 -28.76 -5.42 -18.65
C LEU A 2 -29.22 -4.49 -19.79
N ASN A 3 -28.33 -3.65 -20.35
CA ASN A 3 -28.56 -2.69 -21.45
C ASN A 3 -28.90 -1.22 -21.10
N ALA A 4 -28.63 -0.73 -19.89
CA ALA A 4 -28.71 0.71 -19.61
C ALA A 4 -27.50 1.47 -20.19
N ARG A 5 -27.73 2.63 -20.83
CA ARG A 5 -26.65 3.48 -21.38
C ARG A 5 -25.80 4.02 -20.24
N ILE A 6 -24.49 3.77 -20.29
CA ILE A 6 -23.54 4.23 -19.26
C ILE A 6 -23.45 5.77 -19.34
N PRO A 7 -23.76 6.51 -18.26
CA PRO A 7 -23.66 7.96 -18.27
C PRO A 7 -22.21 8.40 -18.35
N TRP A 8 -21.90 9.42 -19.16
CA TRP A 8 -20.55 10.00 -19.23
C TRP A 8 -20.20 10.72 -17.93
N GLN A 9 -19.09 10.33 -17.30
CA GLN A 9 -18.55 10.89 -16.06
C GLN A 9 -17.03 11.02 -16.20
N TRP A 10 -16.44 11.90 -15.39
CA TRP A 10 -15.00 12.14 -15.42
C TRP A 10 -14.21 11.15 -14.55
N SER A 11 -14.89 10.55 -13.59
CA SER A 11 -14.35 9.53 -12.69
C SER A 11 -15.38 8.42 -12.52
N TYR A 12 -14.93 7.18 -12.60
CA TYR A 12 -15.80 6.01 -12.42
C TYR A 12 -15.23 5.08 -11.36
N LYS A 13 -16.12 4.50 -10.54
CA LYS A 13 -15.74 3.47 -9.57
C LYS A 13 -16.13 2.10 -10.12
N TYR A 14 -15.13 1.25 -10.34
CA TYR A 14 -15.31 -0.11 -10.81
C TYR A 14 -14.45 -1.07 -9.99
N LEU A 15 -15.06 -2.13 -9.44
CA LEU A 15 -14.39 -3.10 -8.55
C LEU A 15 -13.59 -2.44 -7.40
N GLY A 16 -14.07 -1.32 -6.87
CA GLY A 16 -13.39 -0.56 -5.82
C GLY A 16 -12.19 0.30 -6.29
N VAL A 17 -11.85 0.25 -7.57
CA VAL A 17 -10.85 1.11 -8.23
C VAL A 17 -11.53 2.38 -8.73
N THR A 18 -10.88 3.52 -8.55
CA THR A 18 -11.34 4.79 -9.13
C THR A 18 -10.54 5.06 -10.39
N LEU A 19 -11.22 5.04 -11.53
CA LEU A 19 -10.67 5.31 -12.84
C LEU A 19 -10.87 6.79 -13.14
N ASP A 20 -9.76 7.51 -13.34
CA ASP A 20 -9.77 8.89 -13.82
C ASP A 20 -9.75 8.90 -15.35
N ARG A 21 -10.27 9.94 -16.01
CA ARG A 21 -10.25 10.06 -17.49
C ARG A 21 -8.87 9.78 -18.11
N ASN A 22 -7.81 10.24 -17.47
CA ASN A 22 -6.44 10.12 -17.97
C ASN A 22 -5.69 8.90 -17.41
N LEU A 23 -6.37 8.03 -16.65
CA LEU A 23 -5.78 6.84 -16.00
C LEU A 23 -4.51 7.17 -15.17
N ASN A 24 -4.50 8.33 -14.52
CA ASN A 24 -3.40 8.72 -13.63
C ASN A 24 -3.54 8.13 -12.21
N PHE A 25 -4.73 7.65 -11.85
CA PHE A 25 -5.06 7.01 -10.56
C PHE A 25 -4.66 7.82 -9.32
N ARG A 26 -4.65 9.15 -9.41
CA ARG A 26 -4.16 10.01 -8.32
C ARG A 26 -5.03 9.86 -7.09
N ASP A 27 -6.34 9.92 -7.28
CA ASP A 27 -7.32 9.84 -6.20
C ASP A 27 -7.43 8.42 -5.67
N HIS A 28 -7.31 7.42 -6.55
CA HIS A 28 -7.26 6.02 -6.15
C HIS A 28 -6.06 5.73 -5.24
N ILE A 29 -4.84 6.09 -5.65
CA ILE A 29 -3.61 5.85 -4.87
C ILE A 29 -3.64 6.65 -3.57
N ALA A 30 -4.17 7.88 -3.57
CA ALA A 30 -4.36 8.67 -2.36
C ALA A 30 -5.28 7.95 -1.35
N ARG A 31 -6.40 7.40 -1.81
CA ARG A 31 -7.31 6.59 -0.98
C ARG A 31 -6.64 5.33 -0.44
N VAL A 32 -5.95 4.57 -1.30
CA VAL A 32 -5.22 3.36 -0.92
C VAL A 32 -4.17 3.68 0.15
N ARG A 33 -3.40 4.75 -0.05
CA ARG A 33 -2.40 5.24 0.90
C ARG A 33 -3.03 5.56 2.25
N ASN A 34 -4.14 6.32 2.28
CA ASN A 34 -4.79 6.69 3.54
C ASN A 34 -5.35 5.46 4.27
N THR A 35 -5.89 4.50 3.53
CA THR A 35 -6.40 3.24 4.08
C THR A 35 -5.26 2.40 4.67
N ALA A 36 -4.14 2.29 3.95
CA ALA A 36 -2.94 1.61 4.45
C ALA A 36 -2.39 2.29 5.72
N LEU A 37 -2.34 3.63 5.74
CA LEU A 37 -1.92 4.38 6.92
C LEU A 37 -2.85 4.14 8.11
N PHE A 38 -4.16 4.12 7.89
CA PHE A 38 -5.15 3.81 8.92
C PHE A 38 -4.89 2.42 9.55
N TYR A 39 -4.70 1.39 8.71
CA TYR A 39 -4.35 0.05 9.21
C TYR A 39 -3.00 0.02 9.93
N THR A 40 -1.99 0.71 9.42
CA THR A 40 -0.67 0.77 10.08
C THR A 40 -0.74 1.44 11.45
N ALA A 41 -1.57 2.47 11.61
CA ALA A 41 -1.77 3.14 12.89
C ALA A 41 -2.47 2.20 13.88
N ARG A 42 -3.54 1.52 13.45
CA ARG A 42 -4.30 0.60 14.30
C ARG A 42 -3.51 -0.64 14.71
N LEU A 43 -2.64 -1.13 13.84
CA LEU A 43 -1.74 -2.26 14.11
C LEU A 43 -0.38 -1.83 14.69
N GLY A 44 -0.20 -0.54 14.98
CA GLY A 44 1.09 0.02 15.40
C GLY A 44 1.65 -0.61 16.66
N ALA A 45 0.79 -0.98 17.62
CA ALA A 45 1.20 -1.68 18.84
C ALA A 45 1.79 -3.08 18.55
N LEU A 46 1.31 -3.77 17.53
CA LEU A 46 1.76 -5.12 17.15
C LEU A 46 2.98 -5.09 16.23
N LEU A 47 3.00 -4.14 15.28
CA LEU A 47 4.05 -4.05 14.26
C LEU A 47 5.24 -3.18 14.69
N GLY A 48 5.07 -2.40 15.77
CA GLY A 48 6.07 -1.47 16.27
C GLY A 48 7.30 -2.14 16.90
N ARG A 49 8.29 -1.31 17.20
CA ARG A 49 9.59 -1.70 17.79
C ARG A 49 9.45 -2.35 19.17
N LYS A 50 8.53 -1.83 19.99
CA LYS A 50 8.26 -2.31 21.36
C LYS A 50 7.50 -3.64 21.40
N SER A 51 6.99 -4.13 20.26
CA SER A 51 6.26 -5.40 20.20
C SER A 51 7.22 -6.59 20.31
N LYS A 52 6.89 -7.53 21.20
CA LYS A 52 7.61 -8.80 21.41
C LYS A 52 7.39 -9.82 20.29
N LEU A 53 6.56 -9.52 19.29
CA LEU A 53 6.33 -10.42 18.16
C LEU A 53 7.61 -10.67 17.36
N SER A 54 7.77 -11.89 16.88
CA SER A 54 8.87 -12.25 15.96
C SER A 54 8.78 -11.44 14.66
N ARG A 55 9.92 -11.22 14.00
CA ARG A 55 9.97 -10.53 12.70
C ARG A 55 9.09 -11.23 11.65
N ARG A 56 9.07 -12.58 11.67
CA ARG A 56 8.22 -13.40 10.80
C ARG A 56 6.73 -13.10 11.03
N ASN A 57 6.28 -13.05 12.28
CA ASN A 57 4.88 -12.78 12.60
C ASN A 57 4.47 -11.36 12.23
N LYS A 58 5.33 -10.36 12.48
CA LYS A 58 5.11 -8.97 12.03
C LYS A 58 4.98 -8.89 10.51
N ARG A 59 5.85 -9.59 9.77
CA ARG A 59 5.78 -9.70 8.30
C ARG A 59 4.46 -10.32 7.85
N THR A 60 4.03 -11.43 8.45
CA THR A 60 2.77 -12.10 8.10
C THR A 60 1.57 -11.16 8.27
N ILE A 61 1.47 -10.47 9.41
CA ILE A 61 0.40 -9.50 9.67
C ILE A 61 0.44 -8.36 8.64
N TYR A 62 1.62 -7.83 8.35
CA TYR A 62 1.77 -6.77 7.34
C TYR A 62 1.31 -7.22 5.95
N ILE A 63 1.72 -8.42 5.51
CA ILE A 63 1.33 -8.96 4.21
C ILE A 63 -0.20 -9.11 4.14
N MET A 64 -0.81 -9.72 5.16
CA MET A 64 -2.24 -10.01 5.15
C MET A 64 -3.12 -8.77 5.23
N CYS A 65 -2.75 -7.75 6.02
CA CYS A 65 -3.64 -6.62 6.30
C CYS A 65 -3.30 -5.33 5.56
N ILE A 66 -2.00 -5.04 5.38
CA ILE A 66 -1.56 -3.73 4.84
C ILE A 66 -1.12 -3.87 3.39
N ARG A 67 -0.33 -4.90 3.07
CA ARG A 67 0.15 -5.13 1.70
C ARG A 67 -1.00 -5.46 0.77
N THR A 68 -1.93 -6.31 1.17
CA THR A 68 -3.14 -6.64 0.40
C THR A 68 -3.92 -5.39 -0.05
N VAL A 69 -4.07 -4.41 0.83
CA VAL A 69 -4.73 -3.13 0.50
C VAL A 69 -3.96 -2.36 -0.58
N MET A 70 -2.63 -2.35 -0.50
CA MET A 70 -1.79 -1.65 -1.48
C MET A 70 -1.68 -2.40 -2.80
N THR A 71 -1.67 -3.73 -2.81
CA THR A 71 -1.45 -4.54 -4.02
C THR A 71 -2.71 -4.98 -4.72
N TYR A 72 -3.89 -4.81 -4.11
CA TYR A 72 -5.17 -5.31 -4.65
C TYR A 72 -5.39 -4.94 -6.12
N ALA A 73 -5.19 -3.67 -6.48
CA ALA A 73 -5.41 -3.16 -7.83
C ALA A 73 -4.09 -2.85 -8.56
N SER A 74 -2.95 -3.40 -8.11
CA SER A 74 -1.64 -3.07 -8.68
C SER A 74 -1.56 -3.31 -10.20
N PRO A 75 -2.14 -4.36 -10.80
CA PRO A 75 -2.09 -4.53 -12.26
C PRO A 75 -2.76 -3.37 -13.02
N VAL A 76 -3.77 -2.74 -12.41
CA VAL A 76 -4.54 -1.65 -13.03
C VAL A 76 -3.75 -0.35 -13.02
N PHE A 77 -3.04 -0.04 -11.93
CA PHE A 77 -2.27 1.20 -11.79
C PHE A 77 -0.75 1.01 -11.93
N ALA A 78 -0.27 -0.15 -12.36
CA ALA A 78 1.16 -0.42 -12.55
C ALA A 78 1.85 0.57 -13.50
N HIS A 79 1.10 1.14 -14.44
CA HIS A 79 1.57 2.15 -15.39
C HIS A 79 1.41 3.60 -14.88
N ALA A 80 0.91 3.79 -13.66
CA ALA A 80 0.80 5.11 -13.06
C ALA A 80 2.18 5.75 -12.88
N ALA A 81 2.22 7.08 -12.73
CA ALA A 81 3.46 7.82 -12.58
C ALA A 81 4.33 7.23 -11.43
N PRO A 82 5.65 7.02 -11.64
CA PRO A 82 6.53 6.42 -10.62
C PRO A 82 6.47 7.12 -9.26
N LYS A 83 6.31 8.45 -9.28
CA LYS A 83 6.15 9.29 -8.08
C LYS A 83 4.94 8.89 -7.22
N LEU A 84 3.87 8.36 -7.82
CA LEU A 84 2.70 7.89 -7.08
C LEU A 84 2.96 6.53 -6.43
N LEU A 85 3.59 5.60 -7.16
CA LEU A 85 3.98 4.29 -6.63
C LEU A 85 4.99 4.43 -5.48
N GLU A 86 5.94 5.37 -5.60
CA GLU A 86 6.92 5.68 -4.55
C GLU A 86 6.24 6.05 -3.23
N ARG A 87 5.07 6.71 -3.26
CA ARG A 87 4.31 7.06 -2.04
C ARG A 87 3.82 5.83 -1.28
N LEU A 88 3.50 4.74 -1.99
CA LEU A 88 3.14 3.46 -1.39
C LEU A 88 4.40 2.74 -0.89
N GLN A 89 5.50 2.79 -1.65
CA GLN A 89 6.78 2.23 -1.23
C GLN A 89 7.31 2.87 0.06
N ILE A 90 7.07 4.17 0.28
CA ILE A 90 7.41 4.85 1.54
C ILE A 90 6.71 4.20 2.75
N ILE A 91 5.46 3.76 2.60
CA ILE A 91 4.74 3.06 3.69
C ILE A 91 5.41 1.71 3.98
N GLN A 92 5.75 0.94 2.95
CA GLN A 92 6.47 -0.31 3.11
C GLN A 92 7.82 -0.11 3.81
N ASN A 93 8.58 0.90 3.39
CA ASN A 93 9.88 1.20 3.99
C ASN A 93 9.77 1.63 5.46
N LYS A 94 8.70 2.36 5.83
CA LYS A 94 8.41 2.70 7.23
C LYS A 94 8.09 1.46 8.05
N PHE A 95 7.29 0.54 7.51
CA PHE A 95 7.00 -0.73 8.16
C PHE A 95 8.28 -1.54 8.39
N CYS A 96 9.11 -1.72 7.36
CA CYS A 96 10.35 -2.49 7.45
C CYS A 96 11.25 -1.97 8.58
N ARG A 97 11.45 -0.65 8.66
CA ARG A 97 12.23 -0.03 9.75
C ARG A 97 11.61 -0.24 11.12
N ALA A 98 10.29 -0.15 11.25
CA ALA A 98 9.59 -0.37 12.52
C ALA A 98 9.69 -1.83 12.98
N ALA A 99 9.63 -2.77 12.05
CA ALA A 99 9.70 -4.20 12.32
C ALA A 99 11.11 -4.68 12.72
N THR A 100 12.17 -4.10 12.13
CA THR A 100 13.57 -4.45 12.43
C THR A 100 14.23 -3.59 13.49
N ASP A 101 13.57 -2.51 13.93
CA ASP A 101 14.16 -1.46 14.76
C ASP A 101 15.42 -0.84 14.16
N ALA A 102 15.46 -0.74 12.83
CA ALA A 102 16.59 -0.15 12.14
C ALA A 102 16.71 1.36 12.43
N HIS A 103 17.96 1.82 12.55
CA HIS A 103 18.28 3.24 12.67
C HIS A 103 17.90 4.01 11.39
N TRP A 104 17.65 5.32 11.52
CA TRP A 104 17.16 6.14 10.40
C TRP A 104 18.15 6.22 9.22
N CYS A 105 19.45 6.13 9.50
CA CYS A 105 20.52 6.16 8.50
C CYS A 105 20.66 4.86 7.69
N VAL A 106 19.98 3.78 8.09
CA VAL A 106 20.03 2.51 7.36
C VAL A 106 19.28 2.66 6.03
N ARG A 107 19.91 2.19 4.95
CA ARG A 107 19.33 2.20 3.59
C ARG A 107 18.01 1.44 3.53
N ASN A 108 17.17 1.79 2.54
CA ASN A 108 15.87 1.15 2.30
C ASN A 108 15.96 -0.31 1.78
N SER A 109 17.14 -0.94 1.81
CA SER A 109 17.35 -2.34 1.40
C SER A 109 16.76 -3.37 2.37
N ILE A 110 16.31 -2.95 3.56
CA ILE A 110 15.70 -3.81 4.59
C ILE A 110 14.50 -4.61 4.06
N SER A 111 13.81 -4.09 3.02
CA SER A 111 12.72 -4.82 2.37
C SER A 111 13.17 -6.17 1.79
N ILE A 112 14.41 -6.27 1.33
CA ILE A 112 15.02 -7.49 0.80
C ILE A 112 15.23 -8.50 1.94
N ASP A 113 15.77 -8.05 3.07
CA ASP A 113 15.99 -8.88 4.26
C ASP A 113 14.69 -9.44 4.84
N LEU A 114 13.58 -8.71 4.67
CA LEU A 114 12.24 -9.15 5.05
C LEU A 114 11.51 -9.91 3.94
N GLU A 115 12.17 -10.20 2.81
CA GLU A 115 11.58 -10.87 1.65
C GLU A 115 10.26 -10.21 1.20
N LEU A 116 10.22 -8.87 1.22
CA LEU A 116 9.07 -8.08 0.79
C LEU A 116 9.36 -7.49 -0.59
N PRO A 117 8.63 -7.90 -1.64
CA PRO A 117 8.81 -7.34 -2.97
C PRO A 117 8.44 -5.86 -3.01
N THR A 118 9.12 -5.08 -3.85
CA THR A 118 8.75 -3.70 -4.14
C THR A 118 7.37 -3.64 -4.80
N LEU A 119 6.71 -2.49 -4.62
CA LEU A 119 5.40 -2.21 -5.23
C LEU A 119 5.54 -1.61 -6.63
#